data_AF-A0AAV5T1N7-F1
#
_entry.id   AF-A0AAV5T1N7-F1
#
_cell.length_a   1.000
_cell.length_b   1.000
_cell.length_c   1.000
_cell.angle_alpha   90.00
_cell.angle_beta   90.00
_cell.angle_gamma   90.00
#
_symmetry.space_group_name_H-M   'P 1'
#
loop_
_entity.id
_entity.type
_entity.pdbx_description
1 polymer ?
#
loop_
_entity_poly.entity_id
_entity_poly.type
_entity_poly.pdbx_seq_one_letter_code
_entity_poly.pdbx_strand_id
1 'polypeptide(L)'
;FQMKLALILALVTAEAVRASPFGTVQSAAVKGKLTCNGQPAGDVKVKLYDVDTFDPDDLMAEGVSQGDGSFQLSGSEKENTKIDPKVNIYHKCNHKGICLKKIAIVIPKDYVSEGEKAERVFDIGEINLAGRFSGESVDCIN
;
A
#
# COMPACT_ATOMS: atom_id res chain seq x y z
N PHE A 1 4.62 61.50 36.20
CA PHE A 1 4.37 60.99 34.83
C PHE A 1 5.29 59.80 34.61
N GLN A 2 4.92 58.57 35.00
CA GLN A 2 4.03 57.65 34.27
C GLN A 2 4.38 57.61 32.77
N MET A 3 5.19 56.64 32.34
CA MET A 3 4.69 55.58 31.46
C MET A 3 5.68 54.40 31.44
N LYS A 4 5.14 53.22 31.71
CA LYS A 4 5.84 51.97 31.96
C LYS A 4 6.42 51.38 30.67
N LEU A 5 7.60 50.79 30.81
CA LEU A 5 8.33 50.00 29.85
C LEU A 5 7.44 48.89 29.26
N ALA A 6 7.37 48.82 27.93
CA ALA A 6 6.75 47.72 27.22
C ALA A 6 7.61 46.45 27.34
N LEU A 7 7.02 45.36 27.83
CA LEU A 7 7.54 44.01 27.62
C LEU A 7 6.34 43.08 27.45
N ILE A 8 5.93 42.88 26.20
CA ILE A 8 5.05 41.77 25.84
C ILE A 8 5.97 40.55 25.73
N LEU A 9 6.04 39.78 26.80
CA LEU A 9 6.71 38.48 26.81
C LEU A 9 5.76 37.48 26.12
N ALA A 10 5.83 37.39 24.80
CA ALA A 10 5.17 36.32 24.07
C ALA A 10 5.94 35.01 24.34
N LEU A 11 5.50 34.23 25.33
CA LEU A 11 5.89 32.83 25.43
C LEU A 11 5.23 32.09 24.26
N VAL A 12 5.95 32.02 23.13
CA VAL A 12 5.67 31.02 22.12
C VAL A 12 6.22 29.72 22.69
N THR A 13 5.38 28.94 23.36
CA THR A 13 5.72 27.55 23.65
C THR A 13 5.67 26.81 22.32
N ALA A 14 6.84 26.68 21.68
CA ALA A 14 7.02 25.68 20.64
C ALA A 14 6.80 24.33 21.32
N GLU A 15 5.64 23.72 21.11
CA GLU A 15 5.45 22.32 21.42
C GLU A 15 6.48 21.56 20.57
N ALA A 16 7.54 21.08 21.21
CA ALA A 16 8.44 20.14 20.58
C ALA A 16 7.59 18.93 20.18
N VAL A 17 7.46 18.69 18.86
CA VAL A 17 6.87 17.47 18.31
C VAL A 17 7.61 16.30 18.95
N ARG A 18 6.97 15.64 19.92
CA ARG A 18 7.49 14.40 20.48
C ARG A 18 7.12 13.28 19.51
N ALA A 19 7.95 13.07 18.48
CA ALA A 19 7.90 11.85 17.71
C ALA A 19 8.12 10.66 18.67
N SER A 20 7.18 9.72 18.64
CA SER A 20 7.17 8.53 19.50
C SER A 20 8.41 7.64 19.26
N PRO A 21 9.01 7.05 20.30
CA PRO A 21 10.39 6.55 20.31
C PRO A 21 10.68 5.27 19.51
N PHE A 22 9.71 4.70 18.79
CA PHE A 22 9.90 3.48 18.01
C PHE A 22 9.10 3.55 16.71
N GLY A 23 9.76 3.14 15.62
CA GLY A 23 9.25 3.03 14.26
C GLY A 23 9.33 4.30 13.40
N THR A 24 9.68 4.13 12.14
CA THR A 24 9.63 5.17 11.10
C THR A 24 8.42 4.92 10.21
N VAL A 25 7.72 5.99 9.83
CA VAL A 25 6.72 5.89 8.76
C VAL A 25 7.45 5.59 7.47
N GLN A 26 6.96 4.59 6.74
CA GLN A 26 7.47 4.18 5.44
C GLN A 26 6.30 3.99 4.49
N SER A 27 6.56 4.08 3.19
CA SER A 27 5.53 3.98 2.16
C SER A 27 5.99 3.19 0.96
N ALA A 28 5.01 2.60 0.28
CA ALA A 28 5.20 1.91 -0.98
C ALA A 28 4.05 2.23 -1.93
N ALA A 29 4.34 2.23 -3.22
CA ALA A 29 3.34 2.39 -4.27
C ALA A 29 3.55 1.37 -5.38
N VAL A 30 2.44 0.92 -5.95
CA VAL A 30 2.42 -0.09 -7.01
C VAL A 30 1.37 0.27 -8.05
N LYS A 31 1.69 0.00 -9.32
CA LYS A 31 0.74 0.11 -10.43
C LYS A 31 0.88 -1.10 -11.36
N GLY A 32 -0.14 -1.33 -12.15
CA GLY A 32 -0.12 -2.34 -13.20
C GLY A 32 -1.39 -2.36 -14.04
N LYS A 33 -1.47 -3.34 -14.94
CA LYS A 33 -2.64 -3.59 -15.77
C LYS A 33 -3.05 -5.05 -15.71
N LEU A 34 -4.32 -5.31 -15.52
CA LEU A 34 -4.88 -6.65 -15.40
C LEU A 34 -5.69 -7.00 -16.64
N THR A 35 -5.45 -8.19 -17.18
CA THR A 35 -6.24 -8.76 -18.27
C THR A 35 -6.74 -10.15 -17.92
N CYS A 36 -7.81 -10.59 -18.58
CA CYS A 36 -8.32 -11.96 -18.49
C CYS A 36 -8.56 -12.46 -19.91
N ASN A 37 -7.82 -13.50 -20.33
CA ASN A 37 -7.86 -14.02 -21.69
C ASN A 37 -7.59 -12.92 -22.76
N GLY A 38 -6.66 -12.01 -22.45
CA GLY A 38 -6.27 -10.91 -23.34
C GLY A 38 -7.23 -9.71 -23.38
N GLN A 39 -8.33 -9.74 -22.61
CA GLN A 39 -9.23 -8.59 -22.47
C GLN A 39 -8.95 -7.84 -21.17
N PRO A 40 -9.09 -6.50 -21.13
CA PRO A 40 -9.03 -5.73 -19.89
C PRO A 40 -9.91 -6.31 -18.78
N ALA A 41 -9.35 -6.47 -17.58
CA ALA A 41 -10.07 -6.96 -16.41
C ALA A 41 -10.29 -5.82 -15.42
N GLY A 42 -11.43 -5.15 -15.53
CA GLY A 42 -11.89 -4.15 -14.57
C GLY A 42 -12.58 -4.76 -13.35
N ASP A 43 -12.74 -3.95 -12.31
CA ASP A 43 -13.37 -4.33 -11.03
C ASP A 43 -12.68 -5.51 -10.33
N VAL A 44 -11.38 -5.69 -10.58
CA VAL A 44 -10.56 -6.69 -9.90
C VAL A 44 -10.00 -6.06 -8.63
N LYS A 45 -10.32 -6.65 -7.48
CA LYS A 45 -9.86 -6.14 -6.18
C LYS A 45 -8.35 -6.31 -6.03
N VAL A 46 -7.68 -5.25 -5.60
CA VAL A 46 -6.26 -5.18 -5.34
C VAL A 46 -6.01 -4.60 -3.94
N LYS A 47 -5.06 -5.18 -3.20
CA LYS A 47 -4.71 -4.75 -1.85
C LYS A 47 -3.20 -4.71 -1.68
N LEU A 48 -2.69 -3.61 -1.14
CA LEU A 48 -1.31 -3.40 -0.76
C LEU A 48 -1.18 -3.67 0.73
N TYR A 49 -0.25 -4.55 1.07
CA TYR A 49 0.03 -4.98 2.43
C TYR A 49 1.49 -4.76 2.78
N ASP A 50 1.76 -4.53 4.06
CA ASP A 50 3.03 -4.89 4.67
C ASP A 50 2.97 -6.36 5.14
N VAL A 51 4.09 -7.08 5.10
CA VAL A 51 4.13 -8.49 5.49
C VAL A 51 4.79 -8.63 6.84
N ASP A 52 4.01 -9.05 7.82
CA ASP A 52 4.49 -9.26 9.17
C ASP A 52 4.83 -10.72 9.46
N THR A 53 5.83 -10.93 10.31
CA THR A 53 6.31 -12.28 10.65
C THR A 53 5.49 -12.93 11.76
N PHE A 54 4.85 -12.15 12.65
CA PHE A 54 4.22 -12.65 13.88
C PHE A 54 2.73 -12.28 14.05
N ASP A 55 2.18 -11.50 13.14
CA ASP A 55 0.81 -11.01 13.10
C ASP A 55 0.28 -10.95 11.66
N PRO A 56 -1.04 -10.77 11.45
CA PRO A 56 -1.60 -10.68 10.11
C PRO A 56 -1.05 -9.45 9.38
N ASP A 57 -0.63 -9.63 8.13
CA ASP A 57 -0.21 -8.56 7.21
C ASP A 57 -1.02 -7.26 7.36
N ASP A 58 -0.35 -6.15 7.67
CA ASP A 58 -0.97 -4.83 7.81
C ASP A 58 -1.46 -4.30 6.45
N LEU A 59 -2.76 -3.95 6.38
CA LEU A 59 -3.37 -3.39 5.17
C LEU A 59 -3.00 -1.91 5.01
N MET A 60 -2.12 -1.62 4.04
CA MET A 60 -1.68 -0.25 3.76
C MET A 60 -2.65 0.50 2.83
N ALA A 61 -3.19 -0.18 1.82
CA ALA A 61 -4.14 0.42 0.86
C ALA A 61 -4.96 -0.65 0.12
N GLU A 62 -6.15 -0.28 -0.37
CA GLU A 62 -6.96 -1.14 -1.23
C GLU A 62 -7.66 -0.36 -2.34
N GLY A 63 -8.04 -1.07 -3.40
CA GLY A 63 -8.78 -0.52 -4.52
C GLY A 63 -9.23 -1.59 -5.50
N VAL A 64 -9.69 -1.15 -6.67
CA VAL A 64 -10.10 -2.02 -7.77
C VAL A 64 -9.48 -1.53 -9.07
N SER A 65 -9.23 -2.45 -10.01
CA SER A 65 -8.83 -2.07 -11.36
C SER A 65 -9.94 -1.31 -12.09
N GLN A 66 -9.55 -0.33 -12.88
CA GLN A 66 -10.45 0.46 -13.72
C GLN A 66 -10.95 -0.38 -14.90
N GLY A 67 -11.91 0.15 -15.68
CA GLY A 67 -12.48 -0.56 -16.83
C GLY A 67 -11.47 -0.96 -17.93
N ASP A 68 -10.34 -0.26 -18.03
CA ASP A 68 -9.24 -0.61 -18.94
C ASP A 68 -8.23 -1.60 -18.31
N GLY A 69 -8.51 -2.09 -17.10
CA GLY A 69 -7.70 -3.02 -16.34
C GLY A 69 -6.57 -2.37 -15.54
N SER A 70 -6.35 -1.06 -15.67
CA SER A 70 -5.29 -0.36 -14.94
C SER A 70 -5.63 -0.22 -13.45
N PHE A 71 -4.61 -0.22 -12.59
CA PHE A 71 -4.75 0.12 -11.18
C PHE A 71 -3.48 0.80 -10.67
N GLN A 72 -3.62 1.57 -9.59
CA GLN A 72 -2.50 2.12 -8.83
C GLN A 72 -2.90 2.26 -7.36
N LEU A 73 -2.04 1.79 -6.46
CA LEU A 73 -2.18 1.94 -5.01
C LEU A 73 -0.93 2.61 -4.43
N SER A 74 -1.11 3.35 -3.34
CA SER A 74 -0.04 3.89 -2.51
C SER A 74 -0.54 3.87 -1.07
N GLY A 75 0.31 3.41 -0.15
CA GLY A 75 0.00 3.38 1.28
C GLY A 75 1.27 3.58 2.10
N SER A 76 1.08 3.80 3.40
CA SER A 76 2.15 3.97 4.39
C SER A 76 1.83 3.16 5.64
N GLU A 77 2.87 2.76 6.36
CA GLU A 77 2.78 2.10 7.66
C GLU A 77 3.91 2.60 8.58
N LYS A 78 3.69 2.56 9.90
CA LYS A 78 4.70 2.94 10.88
C LYS A 78 5.34 1.70 11.50
N GLU A 79 6.54 1.38 11.04
CA GLU A 79 7.19 0.12 11.38
C GLU A 79 8.61 0.33 11.95
N ASN A 80 9.06 -0.59 12.82
CA ASN A 80 10.40 -0.54 13.40
C ASN A 80 11.47 -1.02 12.43
N THR A 81 11.13 -1.95 11.55
CA THR A 81 12.01 -2.45 10.52
C THR A 81 11.59 -1.90 9.17
N LYS A 82 12.23 -2.39 8.11
CA LYS A 82 11.88 -1.96 6.76
C LYS A 82 10.74 -2.81 6.25
N ILE A 83 9.62 -2.17 5.97
CA ILE A 83 8.40 -2.81 5.48
C ILE A 83 8.70 -3.78 4.32
N ASP A 84 7.91 -4.84 4.25
CA ASP A 84 7.95 -5.94 3.28
C ASP A 84 6.72 -5.87 2.34
N PRO A 85 6.63 -4.84 1.48
CA PRO A 85 5.41 -4.55 0.76
C PRO A 85 5.04 -5.63 -0.25
N LYS A 86 3.75 -5.95 -0.34
CA LYS A 86 3.19 -6.96 -1.25
C LYS A 86 1.84 -6.51 -1.77
N VAL A 87 1.60 -6.72 -3.06
CA VAL A 87 0.27 -6.53 -3.66
C VAL A 87 -0.42 -7.88 -3.85
N ASN A 88 -1.63 -7.99 -3.32
CA ASN A 88 -2.53 -9.11 -3.54
C ASN A 88 -3.58 -8.72 -4.59
N ILE A 89 -3.76 -9.56 -5.60
CA ILE A 89 -4.76 -9.40 -6.68
C ILE A 89 -5.77 -10.52 -6.54
N TYR A 90 -7.06 -10.17 -6.48
CA TYR A 90 -8.14 -11.11 -6.22
C TYR A 90 -9.15 -11.15 -7.36
N HIS A 91 -9.29 -12.30 -8.02
CA HIS A 91 -10.04 -12.38 -9.28
C HIS A 91 -10.86 -13.65 -9.45
N LYS A 92 -11.78 -13.61 -10.42
CA LYS A 92 -12.54 -14.77 -10.91
C LYS A 92 -12.24 -15.17 -12.36
N CYS A 93 -11.20 -14.61 -12.98
CA CYS A 93 -10.79 -15.05 -14.32
C CYS A 93 -10.65 -16.57 -14.38
N ASN A 94 -11.41 -17.21 -15.25
CA ASN A 94 -11.51 -18.67 -15.41
C ASN A 94 -11.78 -19.44 -14.09
N HIS A 95 -12.46 -18.84 -13.11
CA HIS A 95 -12.76 -19.43 -11.82
C HIS A 95 -14.25 -19.31 -11.45
N LYS A 96 -14.92 -20.45 -11.27
CA LYS A 96 -16.35 -20.55 -10.97
C LYS A 96 -16.67 -20.77 -9.48
N GLY A 97 -15.66 -20.89 -8.62
CA GLY A 97 -15.86 -21.08 -7.18
C GLY A 97 -16.50 -19.88 -6.52
N ILE A 98 -17.04 -20.05 -5.32
CA ILE A 98 -17.64 -18.95 -4.54
C ILE A 98 -16.58 -17.93 -4.08
N CYS A 99 -15.36 -18.39 -3.86
CA CYS A 99 -14.21 -17.59 -3.42
C CYS A 99 -13.45 -16.96 -4.60
N LEU A 100 -12.38 -16.23 -4.31
CA LEU A 100 -11.53 -15.55 -5.30
C LEU A 100 -10.19 -16.27 -5.41
N LYS A 101 -9.63 -16.34 -6.62
CA LYS A 101 -8.21 -16.64 -6.79
C LYS A 101 -7.40 -15.47 -6.28
N LYS A 102 -6.30 -15.73 -5.58
CA LYS A 102 -5.38 -14.73 -5.05
C LYS A 102 -4.00 -14.94 -5.64
N ILE A 103 -3.45 -13.89 -6.24
CA ILE A 103 -2.05 -13.79 -6.66
C ILE A 103 -1.37 -12.78 -5.74
N ALA A 104 -0.17 -13.10 -5.28
CA ALA A 104 0.65 -12.23 -4.45
C ALA A 104 1.93 -11.86 -5.20
N ILE A 105 2.26 -10.58 -5.22
CA ILE A 105 3.49 -10.06 -5.84
C ILE A 105 4.21 -9.20 -4.82
N VAL A 106 5.43 -9.61 -4.49
CA VAL A 106 6.31 -8.86 -3.61
C VAL A 106 6.82 -7.62 -4.35
N ILE A 107 6.72 -6.47 -3.70
CA ILE A 107 7.29 -5.22 -4.18
C ILE A 107 8.73 -5.16 -3.66
N PRO A 108 9.74 -5.00 -4.53
CA PRO A 108 11.12 -4.96 -4.09
C PRO A 108 11.37 -3.88 -3.04
N LYS A 109 12.13 -4.20 -1.99
CA LYS A 109 12.42 -3.27 -0.88
C LYS A 109 13.06 -1.97 -1.34
N ASP A 110 13.72 -1.93 -2.49
CA ASP A 110 14.25 -0.67 -2.99
C ASP A 110 13.12 0.32 -3.36
N TYR A 111 11.87 -0.10 -3.60
CA TYR A 111 10.75 0.82 -3.84
C TYR A 111 10.10 1.39 -2.57
N VAL A 112 10.56 0.98 -1.39
CA VAL A 112 10.12 1.57 -0.11
C VAL A 112 10.76 2.94 0.08
N SER A 113 9.94 3.91 0.45
CA SER A 113 10.35 5.29 0.76
C SER A 113 10.14 5.59 2.25
N GLU A 114 10.94 6.49 2.80
CA GLU A 114 10.68 7.03 4.14
C GLU A 114 9.56 8.08 4.08
N GLY A 115 8.70 8.11 5.08
CA GLY A 115 7.56 9.02 5.19
C GLY A 115 6.29 8.52 4.50
N GLU A 116 5.25 9.36 4.56
CA GLU A 116 3.87 9.03 4.17
C GLU A 116 3.65 8.83 2.66
N LYS A 117 4.58 9.31 1.82
CA LYS A 117 4.39 9.34 0.37
C LYS A 117 5.52 8.60 -0.33
N ALA A 118 5.15 7.59 -1.12
CA ALA A 118 6.11 6.84 -1.89
C ALA A 118 6.74 7.73 -2.97
N GLU A 119 8.07 7.77 -3.03
CA GLU A 119 8.83 8.52 -4.04
C GLU A 119 8.85 7.82 -5.39
N ARG A 120 8.68 6.50 -5.37
CA ARG A 120 8.69 5.63 -6.56
C ARG A 120 7.48 4.72 -6.56
N VAL A 121 7.02 4.41 -7.76
CA VAL A 121 5.92 3.48 -8.01
C VAL A 121 6.49 2.25 -8.70
N PHE A 122 6.33 1.08 -8.08
CA PHE A 122 6.69 -0.19 -8.70
C PHE A 122 5.67 -0.56 -9.78
N ASP A 123 6.14 -0.78 -10.99
CA ASP A 123 5.29 -1.18 -12.12
C ASP A 123 5.40 -2.69 -12.31
N ILE A 124 4.33 -3.42 -12.00
CA ILE A 124 4.28 -4.88 -12.20
C ILE A 124 4.00 -5.27 -13.66
N GLY A 125 3.80 -4.29 -14.54
CA GLY A 125 3.47 -4.48 -15.94
C GLY A 125 2.04 -4.95 -16.16
N GLU A 126 1.84 -5.70 -17.25
CA GLU A 126 0.56 -6.31 -17.58
C GLU A 126 0.52 -7.78 -17.13
N ILE A 127 -0.54 -8.15 -16.41
CA ILE A 127 -0.75 -9.50 -15.91
C ILE A 127 -2.03 -10.08 -16.51
N ASN A 128 -1.87 -11.17 -17.26
CA ASN A 128 -2.99 -11.96 -17.74
C ASN A 128 -3.40 -13.00 -16.69
N LEU A 129 -4.50 -12.71 -15.99
CA LEU A 129 -5.11 -13.49 -14.91
C LEU A 129 -5.61 -14.88 -15.35
N ALA A 130 -5.58 -15.18 -16.65
CA ALA A 130 -5.85 -16.53 -17.16
C ALA A 130 -4.66 -17.50 -16.96
N GLY A 131 -3.47 -16.97 -16.62
CA GLY A 131 -2.26 -17.75 -16.38
C GLY A 131 -2.31 -18.60 -15.11
N ARG A 132 -1.27 -19.41 -14.91
CA ARG A 132 -0.99 -20.11 -13.64
C ARG A 132 0.20 -19.46 -12.98
N PHE A 133 0.01 -18.95 -11.76
CA PHE A 133 1.05 -18.25 -11.01
C PHE A 133 1.56 -19.13 -9.88
N SER A 134 2.88 -19.12 -9.65
CA SER A 134 3.45 -19.78 -8.48
C SER A 134 2.92 -19.13 -7.21
N GLY A 135 2.51 -19.93 -6.24
CA GLY A 135 1.91 -19.44 -5.00
C GLY A 135 0.47 -18.90 -5.12
N GLU A 136 -0.21 -19.09 -6.26
CA GLU A 136 -1.64 -18.79 -6.38
C GLU A 136 -2.43 -19.60 -5.34
N SER A 137 -3.34 -18.92 -4.62
CA SER A 137 -4.23 -19.54 -3.64
C SER A 137 -5.69 -19.19 -3.91
N VAL A 138 -6.60 -19.72 -3.10
CA VAL A 138 -8.02 -19.34 -3.09
C VAL A 138 -8.32 -18.66 -1.75
N ASP A 139 -9.00 -17.52 -1.79
CA ASP A 139 -9.32 -16.68 -0.63
C ASP A 139 -10.83 -16.36 -0.59
N CYS A 140 -11.46 -16.61 0.56
CA CYS A 140 -12.90 -16.47 0.76
C CYS A 140 -13.27 -15.36 1.74
N ILE A 141 -12.30 -14.69 2.37
CA ILE A 141 -12.52 -13.78 3.52
C ILE A 141 -12.07 -12.34 3.21
N ASN A 142 -11.24 -12.16 2.18
CA ASN A 142 -10.80 -10.90 1.58
C ASN A 142 -11.77 -9.69 1.63
#